data_AF-J0CYS8-F1
#
_entry.id   AF-J0CYS8-F1
#
_cell.length_a   1.000
_cell.length_b   1.000
_cell.length_c   1.000
_cell.angle_alpha   90.00
_cell.angle_beta   90.00
_cell.angle_gamma   90.00
#
_symmetry.space_group_name_H-M   'P 1'
#
loop_
_entity.id
_entity.type
_entity.pdbx_description
1 polymer ?
#
loop_
_entity_poly.entity_id
_entity_poly.type
_entity_poly.pdbx_seq_one_letter_code
_entity_poly.pdbx_strand_id
1 'polypeptide(L)'
;MLERGPCNLAAFQTGSYYGRPRIRNRPIYPHLPTDQKADRATVTDGGGTIGCSKYYQLYGRKGLTGGLMVAWCTHSCCIGFHCIPRGEGRNDVFSALFCYWERAPEFVIYDFSCALAAYCMLREAQFFRHTRFLIDIFHSKGHTRCSKACFLSAYRAYSARLQGLNSSAGESGNAGLLKIRKPLSYMSQRHAVIFSYVFLAIWNRQRRRKLLPKIA
;
A
#
# COMPACT_ATOMS: atom_id res chain seq x y z
N MET A 1 -11.24 -2.77 30.66
CA MET A 1 -9.79 -2.70 30.90
C MET A 1 -9.11 -2.74 29.54
N LEU A 2 -8.64 -1.59 29.04
CA LEU A 2 -7.92 -1.52 27.75
C LEU A 2 -6.47 -1.94 28.03
N GLU A 3 -6.08 -3.13 27.59
CA GLU A 3 -4.68 -3.53 27.60
C GLU A 3 -3.86 -2.47 26.84
N ARG A 4 -2.96 -1.80 27.57
CA ARG A 4 -1.99 -0.87 26.98
C ARG A 4 -0.94 -1.72 26.26
N GLY A 5 -1.19 -1.97 24.98
CA GLY A 5 -0.18 -2.52 24.07
C GLY A 5 1.09 -1.65 24.03
N PRO A 6 2.23 -2.21 23.58
CA PRO A 6 3.53 -1.57 23.64
C PRO A 6 3.51 -0.16 23.04
N CYS A 7 4.27 0.73 23.67
CA CYS A 7 4.29 2.16 23.38
C CYS A 7 4.57 2.43 21.89
N ASN A 8 3.59 2.97 21.16
CA ASN A 8 3.67 3.29 19.72
C ASN A 8 4.66 4.42 19.37
N LEU A 9 5.56 4.82 20.29
CA LEU A 9 6.45 5.97 20.15
C LEU A 9 7.36 5.87 18.91
N ALA A 10 7.82 4.66 18.56
CA ALA A 10 8.68 4.43 17.40
C ALA A 10 7.97 4.78 16.07
N ALA A 11 6.67 4.50 15.96
CA ALA A 11 5.90 4.80 14.76
C ALA A 11 5.75 6.32 14.52
N PHE A 12 5.70 7.11 15.59
CA PHE A 12 5.61 8.57 15.51
C PHE A 12 6.92 9.25 15.12
N GLN A 13 8.04 8.54 15.23
CA GLN A 13 9.37 9.02 14.79
C GLN A 13 9.66 8.60 13.35
N THR A 14 9.31 7.37 12.96
CA THR A 14 9.59 6.85 11.61
C THR A 14 8.54 7.25 10.57
N GLY A 15 7.37 7.72 11.02
CA GLY A 15 6.23 7.97 10.15
C GLY A 15 5.63 6.71 9.56
N SER A 16 5.86 5.54 10.17
CA SER A 16 5.37 4.23 9.71
C SER A 16 4.74 3.45 10.85
N TYR A 17 3.51 2.97 10.67
CA TYR A 17 2.76 2.20 11.65
C TYR A 17 2.04 1.02 11.00
N TYR A 18 2.29 -0.21 11.46
CA TYR A 18 1.64 -1.42 10.93
C TYR A 18 0.94 -2.27 12.00
N GLY A 19 0.64 -1.67 13.15
CA GLY A 19 0.08 -2.36 14.31
C GLY A 19 1.00 -3.41 14.92
N ARG A 20 2.27 -3.42 14.51
CA ARG A 20 3.30 -4.38 14.90
C ARG A 20 4.68 -3.71 14.81
N PRO A 21 5.67 -4.16 15.59
CA PRO A 21 7.05 -3.67 15.47
C PRO A 21 7.64 -4.03 14.11
N ARG A 22 8.66 -3.28 13.69
CA ARG A 22 9.49 -3.67 12.56
C ARG A 22 10.28 -4.92 12.95
N ILE A 23 10.15 -5.99 12.17
CA ILE A 23 10.79 -7.28 12.42
C ILE A 23 12.01 -7.54 11.53
N ARG A 24 12.15 -6.79 10.43
CA ARG A 24 13.31 -6.86 9.54
C ARG A 24 13.76 -5.47 9.13
N ASN A 25 15.07 -5.33 8.94
CA ASN A 25 15.64 -4.19 8.25
C ASN A 25 15.59 -4.47 6.76
N ARG A 26 15.27 -3.46 5.95
CA ARG A 26 15.36 -3.58 4.50
C ARG A 26 16.85 -3.67 4.09
N PRO A 27 17.26 -4.71 3.36
CA PRO A 27 18.59 -4.78 2.76
C PRO A 27 18.81 -3.66 1.75
N ILE A 28 20.06 -3.24 1.59
CA ILE A 28 20.46 -2.41 0.46
C ILE A 28 20.67 -3.35 -0.71
N TYR A 29 19.83 -3.22 -1.73
CA TYR A 29 19.99 -4.00 -2.95
C TYR A 29 20.82 -3.23 -3.96
N PRO A 30 21.75 -3.90 -4.68
CA PRO A 30 22.47 -3.27 -5.77
C PRO A 30 21.50 -2.82 -6.86
N HIS A 31 21.85 -1.73 -7.53
CA HIS A 31 21.14 -1.31 -8.73
C HIS A 31 21.30 -2.37 -9.81
N LEU A 32 20.19 -2.78 -10.39
CA LEU A 32 20.21 -3.61 -11.58
C LEU A 32 20.40 -2.76 -12.82
N PRO A 33 20.91 -3.34 -13.92
CA PRO A 33 21.05 -2.63 -15.20
C PRO A 33 19.73 -2.03 -15.70
N THR A 34 18.60 -2.63 -15.35
CA THR A 34 17.25 -2.18 -15.72
C THR A 34 16.61 -1.22 -14.71
N ASP A 35 17.26 -0.94 -13.58
CA ASP A 35 16.73 0.00 -12.60
C ASP A 35 16.92 1.42 -13.15
N GLN A 36 15.82 2.15 -13.31
CA GLN A 36 15.90 3.58 -13.63
C GLN A 36 16.54 4.33 -12.44
N LYS A 37 17.17 5.48 -12.71
CA LYS A 37 17.76 6.36 -11.68
C LYS A 37 16.79 6.76 -10.55
N ALA A 38 15.49 6.55 -10.74
CA ALA A 38 14.51 6.59 -9.68
C ALA A 38 13.74 5.25 -9.62
N ASP A 39 13.45 4.75 -8.42
CA ASP A 39 12.51 3.62 -8.18
C ASP A 39 11.06 3.90 -8.65
N ARG A 40 10.85 5.09 -9.23
CA ARG A 40 9.60 5.59 -9.78
C ARG A 40 9.45 5.03 -11.20
N ALA A 41 8.32 4.43 -11.48
CA ALA A 41 7.99 4.09 -12.85
C ALA A 41 7.68 5.39 -13.61
N THR A 42 8.65 5.86 -14.37
CA THR A 42 8.42 6.89 -15.39
C THR A 42 7.80 6.17 -16.59
N VAL A 43 6.61 6.60 -17.01
CA VAL A 43 6.03 6.16 -18.28
C VAL A 43 6.94 6.69 -19.37
N THR A 44 7.77 5.82 -19.95
CA THR A 44 8.53 6.13 -21.16
C THR A 44 7.91 5.34 -22.30
N ASP A 45 7.51 6.05 -23.36
CA ASP A 45 7.02 5.43 -24.60
C ASP A 45 8.10 4.59 -25.30
N GLY A 46 9.38 4.83 -24.96
CA GLY A 46 10.53 4.01 -25.32
C GLY A 46 10.69 2.80 -24.40
N GLY A 47 10.66 1.60 -24.99
CA GLY A 47 10.64 0.30 -24.32
C GLY A 47 11.69 0.12 -23.22
N GLY A 48 11.22 -0.39 -22.08
CA GLY A 48 12.06 -0.81 -20.96
C GLY A 48 11.30 -0.90 -19.63
N THR A 49 10.22 -0.12 -19.50
CA THR A 49 9.34 -0.14 -18.34
C THR A 49 7.95 -0.62 -18.75
N ILE A 50 7.30 -1.43 -17.91
CA ILE A 50 5.90 -1.82 -18.09
C ILE A 50 5.10 -0.51 -18.12
N GLY A 51 4.71 -0.06 -19.30
CA GLY A 51 4.09 1.23 -19.58
C GLY A 51 2.68 1.32 -18.99
N CYS A 52 2.60 1.41 -17.67
CA CYS A 52 1.37 1.62 -16.92
C CYS A 52 1.32 3.07 -16.48
N SER A 53 0.31 3.80 -16.93
CA SER A 53 0.15 5.21 -16.62
C SER A 53 -0.36 5.39 -15.18
N LYS A 54 0.52 5.87 -14.30
CA LYS A 54 0.10 6.57 -13.08
C LYS A 54 0.13 8.07 -13.38
N TYR A 55 -0.95 8.79 -13.07
CA TYR A 55 -1.03 10.26 -13.14
C TYR A 55 -0.09 10.92 -12.11
N TYR A 56 1.22 10.75 -12.30
CA TYR A 56 2.27 11.17 -11.38
C TYR A 56 2.55 12.68 -11.47
N GLN A 57 2.27 13.29 -12.63
CA GLN A 57 2.65 14.67 -12.93
C GLN A 57 1.98 15.73 -12.02
N LEU A 58 0.92 15.39 -11.28
CA LEU A 58 0.23 16.34 -10.39
C LEU A 58 0.90 16.53 -9.01
N TYR A 59 1.65 15.54 -8.50
CA TYR A 59 2.04 15.51 -7.08
C TYR A 59 3.41 16.13 -6.78
N GLY A 60 4.33 16.15 -7.75
CA GLY A 60 5.71 16.60 -7.53
C GLY A 60 5.93 18.12 -7.53
N ARG A 61 4.95 18.93 -7.97
CA ARG A 61 5.18 20.36 -8.29
C ARG A 61 5.03 21.33 -7.11
N LYS A 62 4.62 20.90 -5.91
CA LYS A 62 4.19 21.83 -4.83
C LYS A 62 4.95 21.75 -3.50
N GLY A 63 6.11 21.08 -3.44
CA GLY A 63 6.88 20.96 -2.17
C GLY A 63 6.15 20.20 -1.05
N LEU A 64 5.06 19.49 -1.39
CA LEU A 64 4.30 18.66 -0.47
C LEU A 64 4.93 17.27 -0.38
N THR A 65 4.78 16.61 0.77
CA THR A 65 5.16 15.19 0.91
C THR A 65 4.46 14.33 -0.14
N GLY A 66 5.07 13.20 -0.50
CA GLY A 66 4.52 12.21 -1.43
C GLY A 66 3.19 11.56 -1.00
N GLY A 67 2.71 11.86 0.21
CA GLY A 67 1.40 11.46 0.71
C GLY A 67 1.45 10.39 1.81
N LEU A 68 0.33 9.70 1.98
CA LEU A 68 0.20 8.56 2.89
C LEU A 68 -0.07 7.31 2.07
N MET A 69 0.74 6.28 2.25
CA MET A 69 0.39 4.94 1.79
C MET A 69 -0.34 4.24 2.94
N VAL A 70 -1.51 3.66 2.67
CA VAL A 70 -2.28 2.92 3.69
C VAL A 70 -2.58 1.53 3.17
N ALA A 71 -2.24 0.52 3.98
CA ALA A 71 -2.58 -0.87 3.74
C ALA A 71 -3.97 -1.14 4.33
N TRP A 72 -4.88 -1.61 3.48
CA TRP A 72 -6.25 -1.92 3.85
C TRP A 72 -6.50 -3.43 3.79
N CYS A 73 -7.28 -3.97 4.72
CA CYS A 73 -7.86 -5.29 4.55
C CYS A 73 -9.15 -5.21 3.73
N THR A 74 -9.67 -6.36 3.31
CA THR A 74 -10.92 -6.49 2.54
C THR A 74 -12.15 -5.95 3.27
N HIS A 75 -12.11 -5.85 4.59
CA HIS A 75 -13.17 -5.26 5.41
C HIS A 75 -13.08 -3.72 5.53
N SER A 76 -12.21 -3.09 4.73
CA SER A 76 -11.89 -1.65 4.81
C SER A 76 -11.34 -1.20 6.17
N CYS A 77 -10.68 -2.10 6.91
CA CYS A 77 -9.89 -1.72 8.08
C CYS A 77 -8.45 -1.45 7.67
N CYS A 78 -7.87 -0.37 8.20
CA CYS A 78 -6.46 -0.05 8.06
C CYS A 78 -5.63 -1.05 8.84
N ILE A 79 -4.73 -1.75 8.15
CA ILE A 79 -3.72 -2.63 8.75
C ILE A 79 -2.51 -1.80 9.17
N GLY A 80 -2.17 -0.78 8.38
CA GLY A 80 -1.05 0.09 8.65
C GLY A 80 -0.91 1.20 7.62
N PHE A 81 -0.03 2.15 7.88
CA PHE A 81 0.30 3.24 6.99
C PHE A 81 1.76 3.64 7.11
N HIS A 82 2.26 4.36 6.11
CA HIS A 82 3.46 5.16 6.25
C HIS A 82 3.39 6.46 5.45
N CYS A 83 4.13 7.46 5.89
CA CYS A 83 4.32 8.71 5.18
C CYS A 83 5.35 8.54 4.06
N ILE A 84 4.98 8.96 2.86
CA ILE A 84 5.87 8.92 1.71
C ILE A 84 6.50 10.31 1.55
N PRO A 85 7.84 10.44 1.59
CA PRO A 85 8.47 11.76 1.58
C PRO A 85 8.49 12.42 0.19
N ARG A 86 8.67 11.67 -0.91
CA ARG A 86 8.88 12.27 -2.25
C ARG A 86 7.98 11.72 -3.38
N GLY A 87 7.27 10.61 -3.16
CA GLY A 87 6.30 10.05 -4.11
C GLY A 87 6.27 8.54 -4.06
N GLU A 88 5.06 7.97 -4.15
CA GLU A 88 4.81 6.54 -3.99
C GLU A 88 5.45 5.70 -5.12
N GLY A 89 6.18 4.66 -4.76
CA GLY A 89 6.71 3.67 -5.69
C GLY A 89 6.64 2.24 -5.17
N ARG A 90 7.19 1.31 -5.96
CA ARG A 90 7.26 -0.13 -5.61
C ARG A 90 8.03 -0.37 -4.32
N ASN A 91 9.05 0.46 -4.09
CA ASN A 91 9.89 0.40 -2.90
C ASN A 91 9.10 0.59 -1.60
N ASP A 92 8.12 1.48 -1.59
CA ASP A 92 7.30 1.78 -0.41
C ASP A 92 6.46 0.56 0.00
N VAL A 93 5.76 -0.04 -0.96
CA VAL A 93 4.95 -1.25 -0.74
C VAL A 93 5.84 -2.44 -0.36
N PHE A 94 6.96 -2.63 -1.06
CA PHE A 94 7.94 -3.68 -0.73
C PHE A 94 8.44 -3.54 0.71
N SER A 95 8.87 -2.33 1.09
CA SER A 95 9.42 -2.04 2.42
C SER A 95 8.38 -2.31 3.50
N ALA A 96 7.13 -1.93 3.27
CA ALA A 96 6.03 -2.23 4.17
C ALA A 96 5.86 -3.74 4.38
N LEU A 97 5.75 -4.51 3.30
CA LEU A 97 5.51 -5.95 3.37
C LEU A 97 6.70 -6.68 4.02
N PHE A 98 7.91 -6.42 3.55
CA PHE A 98 9.09 -7.15 3.99
C PHE A 98 9.50 -6.86 5.44
N CYS A 99 9.44 -5.58 5.85
CA CYS A 99 9.92 -5.15 7.16
C CYS A 99 8.95 -5.45 8.31
N TYR A 100 7.65 -5.61 8.01
CA TYR A 100 6.62 -5.73 9.05
C TYR A 100 5.88 -7.08 9.06
N TRP A 101 5.81 -7.83 7.95
CA TRP A 101 5.13 -9.13 7.94
C TRP A 101 6.08 -10.29 8.17
N GLU A 102 5.79 -11.16 9.14
CA GLU A 102 6.57 -12.39 9.35
C GLU A 102 6.56 -13.29 8.12
N ARG A 103 5.41 -13.40 7.46
CA ARG A 103 5.22 -14.08 6.19
C ARG A 103 4.49 -13.16 5.23
N ALA A 104 4.93 -13.11 3.97
CA ALA A 104 4.29 -12.31 2.96
C ALA A 104 2.80 -12.70 2.82
N PRO A 105 1.89 -11.73 2.62
CA PRO A 105 0.50 -12.04 2.32
C PRO A 105 0.37 -12.92 1.08
N GLU A 106 -0.60 -13.83 1.08
CA GLU A 106 -0.91 -14.67 -0.07
C GLU A 106 -1.39 -13.84 -1.28
N PHE A 107 -2.11 -12.74 -1.02
CA PHE A 107 -2.59 -11.82 -2.03
C PHE A 107 -2.20 -10.39 -1.67
N VAL A 108 -1.63 -9.68 -2.63
CA VAL A 108 -1.38 -8.24 -2.57
C VAL A 108 -2.13 -7.61 -3.73
N ILE A 109 -3.16 -6.82 -3.43
CA ILE A 109 -3.94 -6.09 -4.43
C ILE A 109 -3.48 -4.64 -4.43
N TYR A 110 -2.98 -4.19 -5.56
CA TYR A 110 -2.36 -2.89 -5.70
C TYR A 110 -2.35 -2.43 -7.16
N ASP A 111 -2.58 -1.15 -7.41
CA ASP A 111 -2.70 -0.59 -8.76
C ASP A 111 -1.47 -0.90 -9.61
N PHE A 112 -0.27 -0.75 -9.03
CA PHE A 112 0.99 -1.00 -9.73
C PHE A 112 1.58 -2.40 -9.45
N SER A 113 0.71 -3.38 -9.19
CA SER A 113 1.10 -4.76 -8.88
C SER A 113 1.98 -5.43 -9.93
N CYS A 114 1.76 -5.13 -11.21
CA CYS A 114 2.52 -5.75 -12.31
C CYS A 114 4.04 -5.53 -12.19
N ALA A 115 4.46 -4.34 -11.78
CA ALA A 115 5.86 -4.01 -11.63
C ALA A 115 6.36 -4.26 -10.20
N LEU A 116 5.46 -4.19 -9.21
CA LEU A 116 5.76 -4.61 -7.83
C LEU A 116 6.10 -6.09 -7.77
N ALA A 117 5.40 -6.96 -8.50
CA ALA A 117 5.64 -8.39 -8.53
C ALA A 117 7.09 -8.72 -8.92
N ALA A 118 7.53 -8.16 -10.06
CA ALA A 118 8.90 -8.33 -10.52
C ALA A 118 9.92 -7.78 -9.52
N TYR A 119 9.64 -6.60 -8.95
CA TYR A 119 10.50 -6.00 -7.93
C TYR A 119 10.66 -6.88 -6.69
N CYS A 120 9.55 -7.40 -6.16
CA CYS A 120 9.55 -8.29 -5.00
C CYS A 120 10.30 -9.60 -5.28
N MET A 121 10.03 -10.25 -6.42
CA MET A 121 10.65 -11.54 -6.76
C MET A 121 12.16 -11.43 -7.02
N LEU A 122 12.60 -10.31 -7.58
CA LEU A 122 14.01 -10.09 -7.91
C LEU A 122 14.88 -9.71 -6.70
N ARG A 123 14.24 -9.28 -5.60
CA ARG A 123 14.92 -8.90 -4.36
C ARG A 123 14.81 -9.97 -3.28
N GLU A 124 13.60 -10.50 -3.09
CA GLU A 124 13.27 -11.38 -1.97
C GLU A 124 12.34 -12.53 -2.43
N ALA A 125 12.75 -13.24 -3.48
CA ALA A 125 11.98 -14.34 -4.07
C ALA A 125 11.52 -15.37 -3.02
N GLN A 126 12.38 -15.76 -2.07
CA GLN A 126 12.02 -16.73 -1.04
C GLN A 126 10.88 -16.24 -0.14
N PHE A 127 10.88 -14.97 0.23
CA PHE A 127 9.84 -14.36 1.06
C PHE A 127 8.52 -14.23 0.31
N PHE A 128 8.56 -13.86 -0.97
CA PHE A 128 7.37 -13.59 -1.79
C PHE A 128 6.93 -14.76 -2.68
N ARG A 129 7.56 -15.94 -2.60
CA ARG A 129 7.30 -17.10 -3.48
C ARG A 129 5.83 -17.55 -3.53
N HIS A 130 5.08 -17.30 -2.46
CA HIS A 130 3.68 -17.69 -2.30
C HIS A 130 2.72 -16.49 -2.39
N THR A 131 3.22 -15.32 -2.78
CA THR A 131 2.45 -14.09 -2.91
C THR A 131 2.01 -13.88 -4.36
N ARG A 132 0.71 -13.67 -4.56
CA ARG A 132 0.12 -13.25 -5.83
C ARG A 132 -0.13 -11.75 -5.80
N PHE A 133 0.52 -11.03 -6.71
CA PHE A 133 0.35 -9.60 -6.90
C PHE A 133 -0.70 -9.35 -7.98
N LEU A 134 -1.80 -8.69 -7.61
CA LEU A 134 -2.97 -8.51 -8.46
C LEU A 134 -3.32 -7.03 -8.61
N ILE A 135 -3.49 -6.59 -9.84
CA ILE A 135 -3.92 -5.24 -10.20
C ILE A 135 -5.35 -5.06 -9.69
N ASP A 136 -5.58 -3.95 -9.00
CA ASP A 136 -6.92 -3.56 -8.57
C ASP A 136 -7.86 -3.36 -9.77
N ILE A 137 -9.10 -3.83 -9.62
CA ILE A 137 -10.10 -3.84 -10.70
C ILE A 137 -10.47 -2.42 -11.12
N PHE A 138 -10.46 -1.45 -10.20
CA PHE A 138 -10.78 -0.06 -10.54
C PHE A 138 -9.70 0.59 -11.41
N HIS A 139 -8.47 0.07 -11.33
CA HIS A 139 -7.32 0.60 -12.04
C HIS A 139 -6.94 -0.24 -13.27
N SER A 140 -7.62 -1.38 -13.51
CA SER A 140 -7.26 -2.34 -14.57
C SER A 140 -7.25 -1.74 -15.98
N LYS A 141 -8.10 -0.75 -16.27
CA LYS A 141 -8.19 -0.10 -17.59
C LYS A 141 -6.89 0.61 -17.99
N GLY A 142 -6.09 1.08 -17.04
CA GLY A 142 -4.80 1.72 -17.29
C GLY A 142 -3.67 0.75 -17.64
N HIS A 143 -3.91 -0.56 -17.57
CA HIS A 143 -2.91 -1.61 -17.76
C HIS A 143 -3.13 -2.33 -19.10
N THR A 144 -2.79 -1.69 -20.21
CA THR A 144 -3.03 -2.26 -21.55
C THR A 144 -1.98 -3.29 -21.98
N ARG A 145 -0.76 -3.22 -21.40
CA ARG A 145 0.40 -4.07 -21.77
C ARG A 145 0.76 -5.12 -20.73
N CYS A 146 -0.03 -5.25 -19.67
CA CYS A 146 0.23 -6.21 -18.60
C CYS A 146 -0.31 -7.60 -18.95
N SER A 147 0.38 -8.65 -18.47
CA SER A 147 -0.13 -10.02 -18.57
C SER A 147 -1.47 -10.16 -17.84
N LYS A 148 -2.40 -10.94 -18.42
CA LYS A 148 -3.69 -11.29 -17.79
C LYS A 148 -3.52 -11.93 -16.42
N ALA A 149 -2.39 -12.60 -16.18
CA ALA A 149 -2.04 -13.19 -14.89
C ALA A 149 -1.84 -12.16 -13.76
N CYS A 150 -1.71 -10.87 -14.08
CA CYS A 150 -1.63 -9.80 -13.09
C CYS A 150 -2.99 -9.22 -12.71
N PHE A 151 -4.10 -9.60 -13.37
CA PHE A 151 -5.40 -8.96 -13.15
C PHE A 151 -6.25 -9.75 -12.17
N LEU A 152 -6.77 -9.09 -11.13
CA LEU A 152 -7.69 -9.73 -10.19
C LEU A 152 -8.92 -10.33 -10.89
N SER A 153 -9.43 -9.68 -11.94
CA SER A 153 -10.57 -10.16 -12.74
C SER A 153 -10.33 -11.54 -13.36
N ALA A 154 -9.10 -11.85 -13.79
CA ALA A 154 -8.76 -13.14 -14.38
C ALA A 154 -8.89 -14.29 -13.36
N TYR A 155 -8.65 -14.02 -12.08
CA TYR A 155 -8.76 -15.03 -11.02
C TYR A 155 -10.17 -15.13 -10.44
N ARG A 156 -10.95 -14.04 -10.45
CA ARG A 156 -12.33 -14.05 -9.95
C ARG A 156 -13.21 -15.09 -10.66
N ALA A 157 -12.92 -15.38 -11.92
CA ALA A 157 -13.65 -16.39 -12.70
C ALA A 157 -13.44 -17.82 -12.17
N TYR A 158 -12.35 -18.09 -11.45
CA TYR A 158 -11.93 -19.45 -11.07
C TYR A 158 -11.64 -19.63 -9.58
N SER A 159 -11.84 -18.59 -8.77
CA SER A 159 -11.58 -18.62 -7.32
C SER A 159 -12.70 -17.98 -6.54
N ALA A 160 -13.50 -18.80 -5.86
CA ALA A 160 -14.58 -18.34 -4.99
C ALA A 160 -14.10 -17.33 -3.93
N ARG A 161 -12.88 -17.54 -3.39
CA ARG A 161 -12.26 -16.64 -2.42
C ARG A 161 -11.98 -15.25 -2.99
N LEU A 162 -11.51 -15.16 -4.23
CA LEU A 162 -11.22 -13.87 -4.88
C LEU A 162 -12.48 -13.23 -5.48
N GLN A 163 -13.48 -14.04 -5.84
CA GLN A 163 -14.78 -13.58 -6.33
C GLN A 163 -15.50 -12.74 -5.26
N GLY A 164 -15.53 -13.21 -4.01
CA GLY A 164 -16.12 -12.48 -2.87
C GLY A 164 -15.23 -11.38 -2.28
N LEU A 165 -14.00 -11.20 -2.78
CA LEU A 165 -13.07 -10.23 -2.24
C LEU A 165 -13.53 -8.80 -2.55
N ASN A 166 -13.63 -7.96 -1.52
CA ASN A 166 -13.93 -6.54 -1.68
C ASN A 166 -12.71 -5.77 -2.22
N SER A 167 -12.62 -5.61 -3.54
CA SER A 167 -11.53 -4.88 -4.21
C SER A 167 -11.65 -3.36 -4.03
N SER A 168 -12.84 -2.84 -3.68
CA SER A 168 -13.03 -1.39 -3.43
C SER A 168 -12.60 -0.95 -2.03
N ALA A 169 -12.10 -1.88 -1.20
CA ALA A 169 -11.75 -1.57 0.18
C ALA A 169 -10.69 -0.46 0.29
N GLY A 170 -9.69 -0.48 -0.60
CA GLY A 170 -8.67 0.56 -0.70
C GLY A 170 -9.25 1.90 -1.12
N GLU A 171 -10.06 1.93 -2.17
CA GLU A 171 -10.71 3.15 -2.67
C GLU A 171 -11.63 3.79 -1.64
N SER A 172 -12.48 2.98 -0.96
CA SER A 172 -13.33 3.46 0.13
C SER A 172 -12.53 4.02 1.30
N GLY A 173 -11.42 3.37 1.65
CA GLY A 173 -10.50 3.84 2.68
C GLY A 173 -9.83 5.16 2.31
N ASN A 174 -9.34 5.26 1.08
CA ASN A 174 -8.67 6.43 0.54
C ASN A 174 -9.62 7.63 0.41
N ALA A 175 -10.89 7.41 0.06
CA ALA A 175 -11.93 8.44 0.11
C ALA A 175 -12.11 9.01 1.53
N GLY A 176 -11.94 8.18 2.56
CA GLY A 176 -11.87 8.62 3.96
C GLY A 176 -10.67 9.52 4.23
N LEU A 177 -9.49 9.13 3.74
CA LEU A 177 -8.25 9.91 3.90
C LEU A 177 -8.28 11.26 3.18
N LEU A 178 -8.98 11.35 2.04
CA LEU A 178 -9.14 12.62 1.32
C LEU A 178 -9.77 13.70 2.20
N LYS A 179 -10.63 13.33 3.15
CA LYS A 179 -11.29 14.27 4.09
C LYS A 179 -10.30 14.95 5.04
N ILE A 180 -9.19 14.28 5.37
CA ILE A 180 -8.17 14.81 6.28
C ILE A 180 -6.98 15.42 5.56
N ARG A 181 -6.93 15.36 4.23
CA ARG A 181 -5.82 15.88 3.43
C ARG A 181 -5.50 17.34 3.72
N LYS A 182 -6.52 18.19 3.82
CA LYS A 182 -6.35 19.63 4.06
C LYS A 182 -5.81 19.90 5.48
N PRO A 183 -6.39 19.37 6.58
CA PRO A 183 -5.79 19.47 7.90
C PRO A 183 -4.33 18.99 7.95
N LEU A 184 -4.02 17.84 7.36
CA LEU A 184 -2.65 17.30 7.35
C LEU A 184 -1.64 18.24 6.67
N SER A 185 -2.06 19.02 5.67
CA SER A 185 -1.16 19.95 4.97
C SER A 185 -0.69 21.14 5.79
N TYR A 186 -1.33 21.41 6.94
CA TYR A 186 -0.95 22.48 7.88
C TYR A 186 -0.19 21.96 9.11
N MET A 187 0.10 20.67 9.17
CA MET A 187 0.76 20.05 10.31
C MET A 187 2.24 19.82 10.03
N SER A 188 3.08 19.92 11.08
CA SER A 188 4.43 19.35 10.99
C SER A 188 4.34 17.84 10.79
N GLN A 189 5.38 17.22 10.21
CA GLN A 189 5.36 15.79 9.91
C GLN A 189 5.01 14.93 11.13
N ARG A 190 5.58 15.24 12.31
CA ARG A 190 5.27 14.52 13.56
C ARG A 190 3.78 14.60 13.92
N HIS A 191 3.19 15.79 13.86
CA HIS A 191 1.77 15.98 14.13
C HIS A 191 0.89 15.28 13.09
N ALA A 192 1.27 15.35 11.81
CA ALA A 192 0.58 14.65 10.73
C ALA A 192 0.54 13.14 10.98
N VAL A 193 1.67 12.52 11.37
CA VAL A 193 1.73 11.08 11.68
C VAL A 193 0.81 10.71 12.84
N ILE A 194 0.86 11.47 13.95
CA ILE A 194 0.00 11.23 15.11
C ILE A 194 -1.47 11.38 14.74
N PHE A 195 -1.81 12.44 13.99
CA PHE A 195 -3.17 12.69 13.53
C PHE A 195 -3.68 11.57 12.63
N SER A 196 -2.89 11.13 11.65
CA SER A 196 -3.21 10.00 10.77
C SER A 196 -3.44 8.72 11.56
N TYR A 197 -2.58 8.42 12.56
CA TYR A 197 -2.76 7.27 13.43
C TYR A 197 -4.10 7.32 14.18
N VAL A 198 -4.41 8.45 14.82
CA VAL A 198 -5.66 8.61 15.59
C VAL A 198 -6.88 8.48 14.66
N PHE A 199 -6.84 9.14 13.50
CA PHE A 199 -7.91 9.05 12.50
C PHE A 199 -8.16 7.60 12.07
N LEU A 200 -7.09 6.87 11.71
CA LEU A 200 -7.19 5.48 11.25
C LEU A 200 -7.60 4.53 12.39
N ALA A 201 -7.20 4.80 13.63
CA ALA A 201 -7.64 4.03 14.80
C ALA A 201 -9.16 4.19 15.03
N ILE A 202 -9.68 5.42 14.93
CA ILE A 202 -11.12 5.70 15.02
C ILE A 202 -11.86 5.04 13.85
N TRP A 203 -11.34 5.17 12.63
CA TRP A 203 -11.89 4.51 11.44
C TRP A 203 -12.02 2.99 11.67
N ASN A 204 -10.96 2.34 12.13
CA ASN A 204 -10.95 0.91 12.42
C ASN A 204 -11.96 0.53 13.51
N ARG A 205 -12.15 1.38 14.52
CA ARG A 205 -13.17 1.15 15.56
C ARG A 205 -14.58 1.21 14.96
N GLN A 206 -14.86 2.19 14.12
CA GLN A 206 -16.16 2.33 13.46
C GLN A 206 -16.44 1.18 12.49
N ARG A 207 -15.44 0.78 11.69
CA ARG A 207 -15.57 -0.35 10.75
C ARG A 207 -15.83 -1.66 11.50
N ARG A 208 -15.05 -1.95 12.56
CA ARG A 208 -15.28 -3.14 13.39
C ARG A 208 -16.68 -3.17 13.99
N ARG A 209 -17.21 -2.04 14.50
CA ARG A 209 -18.58 -1.97 15.01
C ARG A 209 -19.65 -2.31 13.97
N LYS A 210 -19.44 -1.93 12.70
CA LYS A 210 -20.37 -2.27 11.60
C LYS A 210 -20.29 -3.74 11.19
N LEU A 211 -19.16 -4.41 11.46
CA LEU A 211 -18.95 -5.82 11.16
C LEU A 211 -19.43 -6.74 12.29
N LEU A 212 -19.61 -6.21 13.50
CA LEU A 212 -20.19 -6.97 14.60
C LEU A 212 -21.66 -7.29 14.29
N PRO A 213 -22.12 -8.52 14.56
CA PRO A 213 -23.53 -8.84 14.44
C PRO A 213 -24.31 -7.93 15.38
N LYS A 214 -25.45 -7.40 14.90
CA LYS A 214 -26.38 -6.69 15.78
C LYS A 214 -26.93 -7.73 16.75
N ILE A 215 -26.71 -7.53 18.04
CA ILE A 215 -27.40 -8.30 19.07
C ILE A 215 -28.88 -7.93 18.90
N ALA A 216 -29.68 -8.92 18.51
CA ALA A 216 -31.12 -8.82 18.38
C ALA A 216 -31.77 -8.70 19.77
#